data_AF-A0A1H6FKV8-F1
#
_entry.id   AF-A0A1H6FKV8-F1
#
_cell.length_a   1.000
_cell.length_b   1.000
_cell.length_c   1.000
_cell.angle_alpha   90.00
_cell.angle_beta   90.00
_cell.angle_gamma   90.00
#
_symmetry.space_group_name_H-M   'P 1'
#
loop_
_entity.id
_entity.type
_entity.pdbx_description
1 polymer ?
#
loop_
_entity_poly.entity_id
_entity_poly.type
_entity_poly.pdbx_seq_one_letter_code
_entity_poly.pdbx_strand_id
1 'polypeptide(L)' 'MWADHDIFLTELRVPGGSEHWRWVRWELFIFHDVRDVLATGERDRVVIVHRGRAQPVRWLRALKDAGLDSRDVRAP' A
#
# COMPACT_ATOMS: atom_id res chain seq x y z
N MET A 1 -27.74 -10.87 2.50
CA MET A 1 -26.70 -11.90 2.30
C MET A 1 -25.36 -11.18 2.24
N TRP A 2 -24.61 -11.14 3.33
CA TRP A 2 -23.26 -10.57 3.30
C TRP A 2 -22.37 -11.66 2.69
N ALA A 3 -21.91 -11.44 1.46
CA ALA A 3 -20.88 -12.32 0.90
C ALA A 3 -19.67 -12.22 1.82
N ASP A 4 -19.23 -13.37 2.32
CA ASP A 4 -17.95 -13.52 3.00
C ASP A 4 -16.88 -13.13 1.97
N HIS A 5 -16.42 -11.89 2.05
CA HIS A 5 -15.38 -11.44 1.16
C HIS A 5 -14.08 -11.79 1.84
N ASP A 6 -13.43 -12.84 1.35
CA ASP A 6 -12.09 -13.23 1.79
C ASP A 6 -11.20 -11.99 1.85
N ILE A 7 -10.61 -11.78 3.03
CA ILE A 7 -9.63 -10.73 3.28
C ILE A 7 -8.25 -11.35 3.09
N PHE A 8 -7.47 -10.75 2.20
CA PHE A 8 -6.11 -11.16 1.91
C PHE A 8 -5.12 -10.12 2.39
N LEU A 9 -3.92 -10.59 2.73
CA LEU A 9 -2.77 -9.76 3.09
C LEU A 9 -1.71 -9.90 2.01
N THR A 10 -1.15 -8.78 1.56
CA THR A 10 -0.03 -8.78 0.61
C THR A 10 1.01 -7.77 1.03
N GLU A 11 2.23 -8.24 1.23
CA GLU A 11 3.35 -7.38 1.56
C GLU A 11 3.85 -6.66 0.30
N LEU A 12 4.11 -5.36 0.44
CA LEU A 12 4.75 -4.55 -0.58
C LEU A 12 6.02 -3.93 -0.02
N ARG A 13 7.06 -3.91 -0.85
CA ARG A 13 8.26 -3.14 -0.57
C ARG A 13 8.13 -1.74 -1.18
N VAL A 14 8.11 -0.73 -0.33
CA VAL A 14 7.97 0.69 -0.68
C VAL A 14 8.97 1.43 0.19
N PRO A 15 9.96 2.14 -0.37
CA PRO A 15 10.98 2.80 0.46
C PRO A 15 10.40 3.86 1.40
N GLY A 16 10.77 3.76 2.68
CA GLY A 16 10.15 4.56 3.75
C GLY A 16 8.65 4.27 3.92
N GLY A 17 8.12 3.21 3.34
CA GLY A 17 6.69 2.90 3.30
C GLY A 17 6.09 2.70 4.69
N SER A 18 6.84 2.13 5.63
CA SER A 18 6.38 2.00 7.02
C SER A 18 6.32 3.36 7.72
N GLU A 19 7.28 4.25 7.47
CA GLU A 19 7.28 5.61 8.02
C GLU A 19 6.13 6.47 7.44
N HIS A 20 5.84 6.28 6.15
CA HIS A 20 4.83 7.03 5.40
C HIS A 20 3.54 6.24 5.16
N TRP A 21 3.26 5.22 5.98
CA TRP A 21 2.17 4.26 5.72
C TRP A 21 0.79 4.91 5.56
N ARG A 22 0.55 6.06 6.23
CA ARG A 22 -0.70 6.82 6.09
C ARG A 22 -0.86 7.44 4.70
N TRP A 23 0.25 7.88 4.10
CA TRP A 23 0.24 8.41 2.74
C TRP A 23 0.08 7.27 1.74
N VAL A 24 0.83 6.18 1.91
CA VAL A 24 0.64 4.94 1.14
C VAL A 24 -0.83 4.50 1.18
N ARG A 25 -1.45 4.53 2.36
CA ARG A 25 -2.87 4.22 2.54
C ARG A 25 -3.79 5.13 1.73
N TRP A 26 -3.57 6.44 1.82
CA TRP A 26 -4.36 7.44 1.10
C TRP A 26 -4.32 7.20 -0.42
N GLU A 27 -3.12 7.00 -0.97
CA GLU A 27 -2.95 6.76 -2.41
C GLU A 27 -3.58 5.43 -2.86
N LEU A 28 -3.52 4.38 -2.03
CA LEU A 28 -4.08 3.09 -2.39
C LEU A 28 -5.60 2.98 -2.19
N PHE A 29 -6.25 3.96 -1.56
CA PHE A 29 -7.70 3.96 -1.41
C PHE A 29 -8.47 4.29 -2.70
N ILE A 30 -7.76 4.67 -3.77
CA ILE A 30 -8.34 4.71 -5.12
C ILE A 30 -8.74 3.30 -5.63
N PHE A 31 -8.16 2.24 -5.05
CA PHE A 31 -8.46 0.85 -5.37
C PHE A 31 -9.56 0.32 -4.45
N HIS A 32 -10.78 0.14 -4.97
CA HIS A 32 -11.95 -0.28 -4.19
C HIS A 32 -11.80 -1.63 -3.45
N ASP A 33 -10.86 -2.46 -3.89
CA ASP A 33 -10.49 -3.75 -3.31
C ASP A 33 -9.60 -3.59 -2.07
N VAL A 34 -8.84 -2.50 -1.95
CA VAL A 34 -8.01 -2.19 -0.78
C VAL A 34 -8.89 -1.75 0.39
N ARG A 35 -8.61 -2.29 1.58
CA ARG A 35 -9.35 -2.05 2.81
C ARG A 35 -8.54 -1.30 3.85
N ASP A 36 -7.25 -1.60 3.92
CA ASP A 36 -6.33 -0.87 4.79
C ASP A 36 -4.89 -1.07 4.33
N VAL A 37 -3.99 -0.26 4.88
CA VAL A 37 -2.54 -0.42 4.75
C VAL A 37 -1.95 -0.35 6.14
N LEU A 38 -1.20 -1.39 6.52
CA LEU A 38 -0.57 -1.51 7.81
C LEU A 38 0.94 -1.24 7.69
N ALA A 39 1.47 -0.41 8.59
CA ALA A 39 2.90 -0.31 8.80
C ALA A 39 3.46 -1.63 9.34
N THR A 40 4.71 -1.93 9.02
CA THR A 40 5.45 -3.06 9.60
C THR A 40 6.63 -2.56 10.42
N GLY A 41 7.30 -3.44 11.17
CA GLY A 41 8.57 -3.09 11.80
C GLY A 41 9.72 -2.85 10.81
N GLU A 42 9.57 -3.26 9.54
CA GLU A 42 10.56 -3.03 8.50
C GLU A 42 10.27 -1.70 7.78
N ARG A 43 11.27 -0.81 7.79
CA ARG A 43 11.17 0.56 7.24
C ARG A 43 10.55 0.63 5.85
N ASP A 44 10.96 -0.28 4.97
CA ASP A 44 10.56 -0.27 3.55
C ASP A 44 9.42 -1.25 3.25
N ARG A 45 8.68 -1.73 4.26
CA ARG A 45 7.62 -2.73 4.05
C ARG A 45 6.29 -2.28 4.67
N VAL A 46 5.23 -2.48 3.89
CA VAL A 46 3.84 -2.30 4.30
C VAL A 46 3.04 -3.56 3.97
N VAL A 47 1.95 -3.80 4.70
CA VAL A 47 0.98 -4.84 4.38
C VAL A 47 -0.28 -4.20 3.83
N ILE A 48 -0.69 -4.63 2.63
CA ILE A 48 -1.95 -4.22 2.02
C ILE A 48 -3.02 -5.23 2.42
N VAL A 49 -4.09 -4.75 3.04
CA VAL A 49 -5.30 -5.53 3.33
C VAL A 49 -6.25 -5.32 2.17
N HIS A 50 -6.66 -6.38 1.47
CA HIS A 50 -7.50 -6.26 0.28
C HIS A 50 -8.49 -7.42 0.12
N ARG A 51 -9.46 -7.25 -0.77
CA ARG A 51 -10.42 -8.28 -1.18
C ARG A 51 -10.15 -8.72 -2.61
N GLY A 52 -10.29 -10.02 -2.85
CA GLY A 52 -10.09 -10.58 -4.18
C GLY A 52 -8.61 -10.67 -4.59
N ARG A 53 -8.33 -10.57 -5.89
CA ARG A 53 -6.99 -10.81 -6.43
C ARG A 53 -6.07 -9.63 -6.15
N ALA A 54 -4.90 -9.89 -5.58
CA ALA A 54 -3.87 -8.86 -5.37
C ALA A 54 -3.42 -8.21 -6.68
N GLN A 55 -3.20 -6.90 -6.66
CA GLN A 55 -2.78 -6.09 -7.82
C GLN A 55 -1.50 -5.29 -7.57
N PRO A 56 -0.39 -5.93 -7.12
CA PRO A 56 0.81 -5.25 -6.64
C PRO A 56 1.45 -4.31 -7.67
N VAL A 57 1.43 -4.67 -8.95
CA VAL A 57 1.96 -3.81 -10.03
C VAL A 57 1.19 -2.49 -10.15
N ARG A 58 -0.14 -2.52 -9.99
CA ARG A 58 -0.97 -1.31 -10.06
C ARG A 58 -0.79 -0.45 -8.82
N TRP A 59 -0.69 -1.07 -7.65
CA TRP A 59 -0.44 -0.38 -6.39
C TRP A 59 0.92 0.33 -6.42
N LEU A 60 1.99 -0.38 -6.80
CA LEU A 60 3.32 0.21 -6.93
C LEU A 60 3.36 1.35 -7.95
N ARG A 61 2.64 1.22 -9.07
CA ARG A 61 2.52 2.31 -10.05
C ARG A 61 1.84 3.55 -9.46
N ALA A 62 0.71 3.39 -8.77
CA ALA A 62 0.02 4.51 -8.14
C ALA A 62 0.91 5.21 -7.10
N LEU A 63 1.64 4.43 -6.28
CA LEU A 63 2.58 4.97 -5.31
C LEU A 63 3.74 5.71 -5.98
N LYS A 64 4.28 5.16 -7.07
CA LYS A 64 5.30 5.84 -7.88
C LYS A 64 4.79 7.15 -8.48
N ASP A 65 3.58 7.16 -9.04
CA ASP A 65 2.96 8.35 -9.61
C ASP A 65 2.69 9.43 -8.54
N ALA A 66 2.52 9.01 -7.27
CA ALA A 66 2.41 9.88 -6.10
C ALA A 66 3.76 10.32 -5.49
N GLY A 67 4.90 9.90 -6.08
CA GLY A 67 6.24 10.26 -5.60
C GLY A 67 6.78 9.37 -4.46
N LEU A 68 6.15 8.24 -4.16
CA LEU A 68 6.60 7.25 -3.18
C LEU A 68 7.55 6.20 -3.80
N ASP A 69 8.20 6.56 -4.91
CA ASP A 69 9.27 5.77 -5.56
C ASP A 69 10.58 5.89 -4.76
N SER A 70 11.23 4.75 -4.65
CA SER A 70 12.56 4.53 -4.11
C SER A 70 13.57 5.67 -4.29
N ARG A 71 14.00 6.23 -3.15
CA ARG A 71 15.13 7.18 -2.98
C ARG A 71 14.98 8.53 -3.68
N ASP A 72 14.07 9.38 -3.21
CA ASP A 72 14.37 10.80 -2.89
C ASP A 72 13.07 11.50 -2.46
N VAL A 73 12.81 11.53 -1.16
CA VAL A 73 12.06 12.63 -0.57
C VAL A 73 13.02 13.37 0.33
N ARG A 74 13.84 14.19 -0.32
CA ARG A 74 14.50 15.31 0.34
C ARG A 74 13.53 16.49 0.24
N ALA A 75 13.05 16.99 1.39
CA ALA A 75 12.68 18.39 1.61
C ALA A 75 12.06 18.57 3.01
N PRO A 76 12.13 19.75 3.63
CA PRO A 76 13.19 20.77 3.67
C PRO A 76 14.09 20.66 4.92
#